data_AF-A0AAI8BXG4-F1
#
_entry.id   AF-A0AAI8BXG4-F1
#
_cell.length_a   1.000
_cell.length_b   1.000
_cell.length_c   1.000
_cell.angle_alpha   90.00
_cell.angle_beta   90.00
_cell.angle_gamma   90.00
#
_symmetry.space_group_name_H-M   'P 1'
#
loop_
_entity.id
_entity.type
_entity.pdbx_description
1 polymer ?
#
loop_
_entity_poly.entity_id
_entity_poly.type
_entity_poly.pdbx_seq_one_letter_code
_entity_poly.pdbx_strand_id
1 'polypeptide(L)'
;MEIASIRKRDFSVVPFELDKVTLAVLKAMNAQGNGEEKDAQNVALTVYKKLSTIKDKDASFIPTVEQIQDYVETALMENGFHDVAKAYIIYREKRAMGRRSNIFEKRVNLKPYEYPQLYEYVPAIRHSYWIHTEYNFTSDIQDFKSRLTDVERSAIKNTMLAISQIEVAVKSFWGDIYHRMPKPEIGSVGSTFAESEVRHADAYSHLLEILGLNEEFKKLKKNPVIMKRVQYLENALRNSKSESDKEYAESILLFSIFIEHVSLFSQFLIIMAFNKHKNMLKGISNVVEATSKEEQIHGDFGIDLIKIFQDERPEWFNESYTEKIQNICREAYEAEKAIVDWIFEAGELDFLPKAVVNEFIKNRFNRSLISIGNEAIFEVDEELLGQTEWFDEEIIATKHVDFFVKRSINYTKRKQSITSDDLF
;
A
#
# COMPACT_ATOMS: atom_id res chain seq x y z
N MET A 1 37.91 16.21 -24.87
CA MET A 1 36.71 16.92 -24.39
C MET A 1 36.72 16.97 -22.88
N GLU A 2 36.30 18.08 -22.28
CA GLU A 2 36.32 18.29 -20.83
C GLU A 2 35.12 17.64 -20.13
N ILE A 3 35.32 17.07 -18.94
CA ILE A 3 34.24 16.53 -18.11
C ILE A 3 33.62 17.68 -17.31
N ALA A 4 32.56 18.28 -17.84
CA ALA A 4 31.90 19.44 -17.20
C ALA A 4 30.95 19.06 -16.05
N SER A 5 30.42 17.84 -16.04
CA SER A 5 29.33 17.46 -15.13
C SER A 5 29.44 16.02 -14.65
N ILE A 6 28.82 15.73 -13.51
CA ILE A 6 28.72 14.43 -12.86
C ILE A 6 27.28 14.15 -12.46
N ARG A 7 26.83 12.91 -12.65
CA ARG A 7 25.54 12.42 -12.15
C ARG A 7 25.70 11.84 -10.74
N LYS A 8 24.99 12.42 -9.78
CA LYS A 8 24.92 11.98 -8.38
C LYS A 8 24.06 10.72 -8.24
N ARG A 9 24.07 10.14 -7.04
CA ARG A 9 23.31 8.92 -6.70
C ARG A 9 21.80 9.14 -6.67
N ASP A 10 21.36 10.38 -6.44
CA ASP A 10 19.96 10.84 -6.54
C ASP A 10 19.58 11.24 -7.98
N PHE A 11 20.39 10.85 -8.96
CA PHE A 11 20.29 11.20 -10.38
C PHE A 11 20.45 12.70 -10.72
N SER A 12 20.67 13.58 -9.74
CA SER A 12 20.95 15.00 -10.01
C SER A 12 22.26 15.19 -10.77
N VAL A 13 22.30 16.15 -11.69
CA VAL A 13 23.51 16.49 -12.45
C VAL A 13 24.10 17.77 -11.89
N VAL A 14 25.35 17.71 -11.43
CA VAL A 14 26.06 18.86 -10.86
C VAL A 14 27.41 19.06 -11.56
N PRO A 15 28.07 20.23 -11.41
CA PRO A 15 29.40 20.45 -11.95
C PRO A 15 30.42 19.42 -11.43
N PHE A 16 31.29 18.94 -12.32
CA PHE A 16 32.38 18.03 -11.93
C PHE A 16 33.54 18.86 -11.36
N GLU A 17 34.04 18.43 -10.20
CA GLU A 17 35.17 19.05 -9.52
C GLU A 17 36.23 17.98 -9.25
N LEU A 18 37.39 18.09 -9.91
CA LEU A 18 38.48 17.12 -9.77
C LEU A 18 39.00 17.06 -8.32
N ASP A 19 39.02 18.20 -7.64
CA ASP A 19 39.48 18.32 -6.24
C ASP A 19 38.69 17.43 -5.28
N LYS A 20 37.41 17.14 -5.56
CA LYS A 20 36.62 16.20 -4.77
C LYS A 20 37.13 14.77 -4.88
N VAL A 21 37.65 14.37 -6.05
CA VAL A 21 38.29 13.07 -6.26
C VAL A 21 39.63 13.03 -5.53
N THR A 22 40.45 14.06 -5.70
CA THR A 22 41.74 14.21 -5.00
C THR A 22 41.59 14.10 -3.50
N LEU A 23 40.64 14.85 -2.90
CA LEU A 23 40.37 14.83 -1.47
C LEU A 23 39.88 13.46 -0.98
N ALA A 24 39.08 12.75 -1.78
CA ALA A 24 38.61 11.40 -1.42
C ALA A 24 39.77 10.40 -1.40
N VAL A 25 40.68 10.46 -2.39
CA VAL A 25 41.88 9.63 -2.45
C VAL A 25 42.83 9.96 -1.30
N LEU A 26 43.11 11.24 -1.07
CA LEU A 26 44.01 11.70 0.01
C LEU A 26 43.51 11.25 1.39
N LYS A 27 42.19 11.28 1.63
CA LYS A 27 41.62 10.75 2.88
C LYS A 27 41.91 9.26 3.08
N ALA A 28 41.88 8.46 2.00
CA ALA A 28 42.20 7.05 2.07
C ALA A 28 43.70 6.80 2.27
N MET A 29 44.56 7.55 1.57
CA MET A 29 46.02 7.52 1.73
C MET A 29 46.41 7.88 3.18
N ASN A 30 45.88 8.98 3.72
CA ASN A 30 46.12 9.41 5.10
C ASN A 30 45.64 8.36 6.12
N ALA A 31 44.51 7.69 5.87
CA ALA A 31 43.97 6.67 6.77
C ALA A 31 44.82 5.39 6.81
N GLN A 32 45.61 5.11 5.77
CA GLN A 32 46.57 4.00 5.73
C GLN A 32 48.00 4.43 6.05
N GLY A 33 48.27 5.74 6.10
CA GLY A 33 49.63 6.28 6.26
C GLY A 33 50.51 6.02 5.03
N ASN A 34 49.92 5.86 3.85
CA ASN A 34 50.61 5.56 2.60
C ASN A 34 50.10 6.46 1.46
N GLY A 35 50.96 7.37 0.98
CA GLY A 35 50.68 8.35 -0.06
C GLY A 35 50.56 9.79 0.45
N GLU A 36 50.93 10.75 -0.39
CA GLU A 36 50.90 12.19 -0.10
C GLU A 36 49.89 12.93 -1.01
N GLU A 37 49.69 14.23 -0.79
CA GLU A 37 48.78 15.05 -1.61
C GLU A 37 49.10 14.99 -3.11
N LYS A 38 50.39 14.96 -3.45
CA LYS A 38 50.85 14.85 -4.84
C LYS A 38 50.47 13.50 -5.46
N ASP A 39 50.52 12.42 -4.69
CA ASP A 39 50.11 11.09 -5.14
C ASP A 39 48.60 11.02 -5.37
N ALA A 40 47.82 11.62 -4.46
CA ALA A 40 46.37 11.73 -4.60
C ALA A 40 45.99 12.53 -5.87
N GLN A 41 46.71 13.61 -6.17
CA GLN A 41 46.52 14.39 -7.41
C GLN A 41 46.84 13.54 -8.65
N ASN A 42 47.93 12.76 -8.64
CA ASN A 42 48.28 11.87 -9.76
C ASN A 42 47.21 10.81 -10.01
N VAL A 43 46.66 10.21 -8.95
CA VAL A 43 45.55 9.26 -9.04
C VAL A 43 44.31 9.94 -9.62
N ALA A 44 43.94 11.13 -9.11
CA ALA A 44 42.79 11.89 -9.62
C ALA A 44 42.95 12.27 -11.10
N LEU A 45 44.14 12.69 -11.53
CA LEU A 45 44.46 12.98 -12.93
C LEU A 45 44.36 11.72 -13.81
N THR A 46 44.77 10.57 -13.29
CA THR A 46 44.63 9.27 -13.99
C THR A 46 43.16 8.94 -14.21
N VAL A 47 42.32 9.12 -13.19
CA VAL A 47 40.86 8.95 -13.29
C VAL A 47 40.28 9.93 -14.31
N TYR A 48 40.65 11.21 -14.22
CA TYR A 48 40.19 12.24 -15.15
C TYR A 48 40.53 11.89 -16.61
N LYS A 49 41.76 11.46 -16.88
CA LYS A 49 42.20 11.05 -18.21
C LYS A 49 41.39 9.88 -18.75
N LYS A 50 41.07 8.87 -17.91
CA LYS A 50 40.21 7.74 -18.30
C LYS A 50 38.80 8.21 -18.66
N LEU A 51 38.20 9.08 -17.84
CA LEU A 51 36.88 9.65 -18.10
C LEU A 51 36.85 10.50 -19.37
N SER A 52 37.85 11.36 -19.59
CA SER A 52 37.98 12.17 -20.81
C SER A 52 38.09 11.30 -22.06
N THR A 53 38.82 10.17 -21.99
CA THR A 53 38.95 9.24 -23.12
C THR A 53 37.61 8.63 -23.53
N ILE A 54 36.71 8.39 -22.57
CA ILE A 54 35.36 7.89 -22.84
C ILE A 54 34.51 9.00 -23.45
N LYS A 55 34.59 10.21 -22.90
CA LYS A 55 33.86 11.38 -23.42
C LYS A 55 34.29 11.77 -24.83
N ASP A 56 35.54 11.54 -25.20
CA ASP A 56 36.02 11.74 -26.57
C ASP A 56 35.38 10.78 -27.57
N LYS A 57 34.93 9.60 -27.11
CA LYS A 57 34.20 8.61 -27.92
C LYS A 57 32.70 8.84 -27.91
N ASP A 58 32.16 9.39 -26.82
CA ASP A 58 30.75 9.70 -26.65
C ASP A 58 30.58 11.08 -26.02
N ALA A 59 30.22 12.06 -26.84
CA ALA A 59 30.03 13.44 -26.41
C ALA A 59 28.87 13.60 -25.40
N SER A 60 27.92 12.65 -25.37
CA SER A 60 26.78 12.65 -24.44
C SER A 60 27.09 12.05 -23.07
N PHE A 61 28.30 11.47 -22.91
CA PHE A 61 28.70 10.80 -21.69
C PHE A 61 28.79 11.76 -20.49
N ILE A 62 28.08 11.40 -19.41
CA ILE A 62 28.15 12.04 -18.10
C ILE A 62 28.51 10.94 -17.09
N PRO A 63 29.68 11.01 -16.42
CA PRO A 63 30.06 9.99 -15.46
C PRO A 63 29.16 10.02 -14.22
N THR A 64 28.86 8.83 -13.70
CA THR A 64 28.20 8.65 -12.41
C THR A 64 29.22 8.63 -11.27
N VAL A 65 28.76 8.89 -10.04
CA VAL A 65 29.60 8.77 -8.83
C VAL A 65 30.20 7.36 -8.71
N GLU A 66 29.44 6.30 -9.02
CA GLU A 66 29.95 4.92 -8.91
C GLU A 66 31.04 4.63 -9.95
N GLN A 67 30.85 5.05 -11.21
CA GLN A 67 31.89 4.91 -12.24
C GLN A 67 33.19 5.63 -11.85
N ILE A 68 33.10 6.82 -11.28
CA ILE A 68 34.29 7.54 -10.78
C ILE A 68 34.98 6.74 -9.67
N GLN A 69 34.22 6.15 -8.75
CA GLN A 69 34.78 5.31 -7.68
C GLN A 69 35.45 4.05 -8.24
N ASP A 70 34.86 3.37 -9.22
CA ASP A 70 35.47 2.21 -9.89
C ASP A 70 36.81 2.58 -10.56
N TYR A 71 36.89 3.75 -11.20
CA TYR A 71 38.13 4.25 -11.78
C TYR A 71 39.17 4.65 -10.73
N VAL A 72 38.75 5.18 -9.57
CA VAL A 72 39.65 5.48 -8.45
C VAL A 72 40.28 4.20 -7.92
N GLU A 73 39.49 3.14 -7.73
CA GLU A 73 39.99 1.83 -7.28
C GLU A 73 41.03 1.27 -8.25
N THR A 74 40.71 1.31 -9.55
CA THR A 74 41.62 0.87 -10.60
C THR A 74 42.90 1.71 -10.64
N ALA A 75 42.78 3.04 -10.54
CA ALA A 75 43.91 3.95 -10.58
C ALA A 75 44.82 3.78 -9.34
N LEU A 76 44.27 3.54 -8.15
CA LEU A 76 45.07 3.23 -6.96
C LEU A 76 45.87 1.94 -7.13
N MET A 77 45.27 0.90 -7.72
CA MET A 77 45.96 -0.36 -8.04
C MET A 77 47.07 -0.16 -9.08
N GLU A 78 46.81 0.58 -10.16
CA GLU A 78 47.78 0.86 -11.23
C GLU A 78 48.98 1.70 -10.76
N ASN A 79 48.77 2.60 -9.80
CA ASN A 79 49.82 3.43 -9.21
C ASN A 79 50.56 2.73 -8.05
N GLY A 80 50.28 1.45 -7.78
CA GLY A 80 51.00 0.64 -6.79
C GLY A 80 50.53 0.82 -5.34
N PHE A 81 49.48 1.59 -5.08
CA PHE A 81 48.91 1.81 -3.74
C PHE A 81 47.92 0.70 -3.35
N HIS A 82 48.38 -0.55 -3.33
CA HIS A 82 47.51 -1.73 -3.17
C HIS A 82 46.77 -1.80 -1.83
N ASP A 83 47.42 -1.40 -0.74
CA ASP A 83 46.86 -1.30 0.61
C ASP A 83 45.79 -0.21 0.70
N VAL A 84 46.06 0.97 0.13
CA VAL A 84 45.09 2.08 0.02
C VAL A 84 43.90 1.66 -0.84
N ALA A 85 44.12 1.00 -1.98
CA ALA A 85 43.06 0.49 -2.84
C ALA A 85 42.13 -0.46 -2.08
N LYS A 86 42.71 -1.44 -1.37
CA LYS A 86 41.94 -2.39 -0.55
C LYS A 86 41.13 -1.67 0.53
N ALA A 87 41.74 -0.73 1.25
CA ALA A 87 41.05 0.04 2.29
C ALA A 87 39.94 0.93 1.69
N TYR A 88 40.17 1.52 0.52
CA TYR A 88 39.19 2.33 -0.21
C TYR A 88 37.96 1.50 -0.60
N ILE A 89 38.16 0.31 -1.18
CA ILE A 89 37.10 -0.63 -1.57
C ILE A 89 36.26 -1.00 -0.34
N ILE A 90 36.90 -1.47 0.74
CA ILE A 90 36.21 -1.86 1.97
C ILE A 90 35.43 -0.68 2.56
N TYR A 91 36.00 0.52 2.56
CA TYR A 91 35.33 1.72 3.05
C TYR A 91 34.12 2.09 2.18
N ARG A 92 34.26 2.03 0.85
CA ARG A 92 33.18 2.29 -0.10
C ARG A 92 32.03 1.31 0.11
N GLU A 93 32.32 0.01 0.20
CA GLU A 93 31.34 -1.03 0.50
C GLU A 93 30.65 -0.80 1.84
N LYS A 94 31.43 -0.56 2.91
CA LYS A 94 30.86 -0.26 4.24
C LYS A 94 29.97 0.97 4.24
N ARG A 95 30.33 2.01 3.47
CA ARG A 95 29.51 3.22 3.29
C ARG A 95 28.30 2.97 2.40
N ALA A 96 28.39 2.07 1.42
CA ALA A 96 27.25 1.65 0.60
C ALA A 96 26.24 0.86 1.44
N MET A 97 26.71 -0.09 2.25
CA MET A 97 25.91 -0.82 3.23
C MET A 97 25.28 0.12 4.26
N GLY A 98 26.05 1.05 4.83
CA GLY A 98 25.53 2.04 5.79
C GLY A 98 24.62 3.11 5.17
N ARG A 99 24.46 3.13 3.83
CA ARG A 99 23.47 3.95 3.11
C ARG A 99 22.24 3.14 2.71
N ARG A 100 22.29 1.81 2.77
CA ARG A 100 21.09 1.00 2.52
C ARG A 100 20.15 1.22 3.70
N SER A 101 18.98 1.77 3.40
CA SER A 101 17.91 1.82 4.36
C SER A 101 17.54 0.40 4.77
N ASN A 102 17.20 0.24 6.05
CA ASN A 102 16.62 -0.97 6.58
C ASN A 102 15.34 -0.55 7.29
N ILE A 103 14.20 -0.89 6.71
CA ILE A 103 12.88 -0.47 7.19
C ILE A 103 12.58 -1.01 8.61
N PHE A 104 13.18 -2.15 8.96
CA PHE A 104 13.05 -2.79 10.28
C PHE A 104 14.00 -2.22 11.34
N GLU A 105 15.02 -1.43 10.95
CA GLU A 105 15.96 -0.84 11.89
C GLU A 105 15.45 0.48 12.48
N LYS A 106 15.57 0.67 13.79
CA LYS A 106 15.11 1.90 14.46
C LYS A 106 15.91 3.12 14.03
N ARG A 107 15.19 4.15 13.57
CA ARG A 107 15.77 5.49 13.39
C ARG A 107 15.43 6.38 14.58
N VAL A 108 16.45 6.90 15.27
CA VAL A 108 16.28 7.78 16.43
C VAL A 108 15.90 9.22 16.02
N ASN A 109 16.51 9.73 14.95
CA ASN A 109 16.27 11.09 14.48
C ASN A 109 14.94 11.18 13.75
N LEU A 110 14.13 12.22 14.03
CA LEU A 110 12.86 12.44 13.35
C LEU A 110 13.04 12.72 11.86
N LYS A 111 14.02 13.57 11.50
CA LYS A 111 14.34 13.97 10.12
C LYS A 111 15.84 13.79 9.83
N PRO A 112 16.24 13.65 8.55
CA PRO A 112 15.38 13.49 7.36
C PRO A 112 14.62 12.14 7.38
N TYR A 113 13.53 12.05 6.62
CA TYR A 113 12.82 10.78 6.41
C TYR A 113 13.61 9.89 5.44
N GLU A 114 13.61 8.58 5.70
CA GLU A 114 14.20 7.57 4.82
C GLU A 114 13.20 7.16 3.73
N TYR A 115 11.90 7.20 4.05
CA TYR A 115 10.81 6.91 3.12
C TYR A 115 9.81 8.07 3.08
N PRO A 116 10.20 9.27 2.61
CA PRO A 116 9.34 10.44 2.61
C PRO A 116 8.03 10.24 1.84
N GLN A 117 8.02 9.41 0.79
CA GLN A 117 6.84 9.07 0.01
C GLN A 117 5.75 8.38 0.85
N LEU A 118 6.13 7.61 1.87
CA LEU A 118 5.16 6.96 2.75
C LEU A 118 4.41 7.96 3.62
N TYR A 119 4.98 9.15 3.86
CA TYR A 119 4.30 10.16 4.67
C TYR A 119 3.07 10.75 3.94
N GLU A 120 3.00 10.67 2.61
CA GLU A 120 1.88 11.19 1.81
C GLU A 120 0.54 10.48 2.11
N TYR A 121 0.58 9.28 2.71
CA TYR A 121 -0.62 8.57 3.16
C TYR A 121 -1.31 9.26 4.36
N VAL A 122 -0.57 10.02 5.17
CA VAL A 122 -1.13 10.79 6.29
C VAL A 122 -2.08 11.91 5.79
N PRO A 123 -1.66 12.84 4.92
CA PRO A 123 -2.57 13.83 4.37
C PRO A 123 -3.67 13.23 3.49
N ALA A 124 -3.44 12.08 2.84
CA ALA A 124 -4.48 11.37 2.09
C ALA A 124 -5.66 10.97 3.01
N ILE A 125 -5.39 10.31 4.15
CA ILE A 125 -6.45 9.96 5.12
C ILE A 125 -7.07 11.20 5.75
N ARG A 126 -6.28 12.23 6.06
CA ARG A 126 -6.84 13.50 6.57
C ARG A 126 -7.80 14.15 5.59
N HIS A 127 -7.58 13.96 4.29
CA HIS A 127 -8.46 14.49 3.25
C HIS A 127 -9.73 13.64 3.08
N SER A 128 -9.64 12.32 3.24
CA SER A 128 -10.80 11.42 3.19
C SER A 128 -11.60 11.38 4.49
N TYR A 129 -11.09 11.98 5.58
CA TYR A 129 -11.69 11.92 6.92
C TYR A 129 -13.20 12.17 6.92
N TRP A 130 -13.93 11.27 7.59
CA TRP A 130 -15.38 11.28 7.70
C TRP A 130 -15.83 10.62 9.00
N ILE A 131 -17.00 11.00 9.51
CA ILE A 131 -17.66 10.30 10.63
C ILE A 131 -19.11 9.99 10.27
N HIS A 132 -19.61 8.83 10.71
CA HIS A 132 -20.94 8.37 10.30
C HIS A 132 -22.09 9.35 10.65
N THR A 133 -21.91 10.18 11.69
CA THR A 133 -22.88 11.21 12.09
C THR A 133 -23.03 12.36 11.10
N GLU A 134 -22.16 12.46 10.09
CA GLU A 134 -22.29 13.44 8.99
C GLU A 134 -23.30 13.00 7.93
N TYR A 135 -23.71 11.73 7.93
CA TYR A 135 -24.66 11.15 6.98
C TYR A 135 -26.06 11.01 7.60
N ASN A 136 -27.07 10.92 6.74
CA ASN A 136 -28.47 10.72 7.14
C ASN A 136 -28.97 9.38 6.60
N PHE A 137 -29.44 8.52 7.50
CA PHE A 137 -29.90 7.16 7.19
C PHE A 137 -31.43 7.00 7.26
N THR A 138 -32.19 8.09 7.44
CA THR A 138 -33.65 8.02 7.61
C THR A 138 -34.34 7.38 6.40
N SER A 139 -33.92 7.77 5.18
CA SER A 139 -34.42 7.16 3.94
C SER A 139 -34.05 5.69 3.85
N ASP A 140 -32.85 5.34 4.30
CA ASP A 140 -32.25 4.02 4.17
C ASP A 140 -32.97 3.02 5.08
N ILE A 141 -33.34 3.44 6.29
CA ILE A 141 -34.18 2.65 7.20
C ILE A 141 -35.55 2.36 6.54
N GLN A 142 -36.17 3.36 5.93
CA GLN A 142 -37.45 3.19 5.25
C GLN A 142 -37.32 2.29 4.02
N ASP A 143 -36.27 2.49 3.23
CA ASP A 143 -35.93 1.67 2.08
C ASP A 143 -35.80 0.21 2.49
N PHE A 144 -34.95 -0.05 3.49
CA PHE A 144 -34.68 -1.38 4.01
C PHE A 144 -35.92 -2.04 4.60
N LYS A 145 -36.75 -1.31 5.36
CA LYS A 145 -37.93 -1.87 6.03
C LYS A 145 -39.13 -2.09 5.10
N SER A 146 -39.32 -1.27 4.07
CA SER A 146 -40.60 -1.25 3.33
C SER A 146 -40.52 -1.31 1.81
N ARG A 147 -39.39 -0.91 1.20
CA ARG A 147 -39.29 -0.78 -0.25
C ARG A 147 -38.47 -1.88 -0.91
N LEU A 148 -37.48 -2.43 -0.21
CA LEU A 148 -36.73 -3.59 -0.71
C LEU A 148 -37.62 -4.84 -0.73
N THR A 149 -37.52 -5.61 -1.82
CA THR A 149 -38.08 -6.96 -1.88
C THR A 149 -37.39 -7.89 -0.87
N ASP A 150 -37.96 -9.05 -0.59
CA ASP A 150 -37.35 -10.00 0.36
C ASP A 150 -35.96 -10.49 -0.10
N VAL A 151 -35.80 -10.70 -1.42
CA VAL A 151 -34.52 -11.06 -2.04
C VAL A 151 -33.48 -9.95 -1.83
N GLU A 152 -33.84 -8.72 -2.18
CA GLU A 152 -32.96 -7.55 -2.05
C GLU A 152 -32.58 -7.26 -0.60
N ARG A 153 -33.55 -7.38 0.31
CA ARG A 153 -33.34 -7.18 1.73
C ARG A 153 -32.42 -8.24 2.31
N SER A 154 -32.57 -9.49 1.89
CA SER A 154 -31.64 -10.56 2.28
C SER A 154 -30.22 -10.27 1.80
N ALA A 155 -30.06 -9.83 0.55
CA ALA A 155 -28.76 -9.46 -0.01
C ALA A 155 -28.11 -8.31 0.77
N ILE A 156 -28.83 -7.21 1.00
CA ILE A 156 -28.31 -6.06 1.77
C ILE A 156 -27.97 -6.45 3.20
N LYS A 157 -28.84 -7.23 3.85
CA LYS A 157 -28.61 -7.72 5.20
C LYS A 157 -27.33 -8.54 5.31
N ASN A 158 -27.18 -9.56 4.45
CA ASN A 158 -26.00 -10.42 4.46
C ASN A 158 -24.73 -9.63 4.08
N THR A 159 -24.84 -8.67 3.17
CA THR A 159 -23.76 -7.74 2.80
C THR A 159 -23.30 -6.90 3.99
N MET A 160 -24.24 -6.28 4.73
CA MET A 160 -23.94 -5.51 5.94
C MET A 160 -23.27 -6.38 7.02
N LEU A 161 -23.78 -7.58 7.24
CA LEU A 161 -23.19 -8.53 8.20
C LEU A 161 -21.77 -8.95 7.80
N ALA A 162 -21.50 -9.16 6.51
CA ALA A 162 -20.17 -9.49 6.00
C ALA A 162 -19.17 -8.35 6.19
N ILE A 163 -19.57 -7.10 5.94
CA ILE A 163 -18.70 -5.92 6.16
C ILE A 163 -18.39 -5.80 7.65
N SER A 164 -19.43 -5.76 8.49
CA SER A 164 -19.27 -5.58 9.94
C SER A 164 -18.40 -6.66 10.58
N GLN A 165 -18.34 -7.87 10.02
CA GLN A 165 -17.49 -8.93 10.55
C GLN A 165 -16.00 -8.60 10.48
N ILE A 166 -15.55 -7.96 9.40
CA ILE A 166 -14.15 -7.56 9.21
C ILE A 166 -13.85 -6.30 10.01
N GLU A 167 -14.68 -5.27 9.85
CA GLU A 167 -14.53 -3.94 10.47
C GLU A 167 -14.48 -4.00 12.00
N VAL A 168 -15.16 -4.98 12.60
CA VAL A 168 -15.14 -5.18 14.06
C VAL A 168 -13.93 -5.99 14.52
N ALA A 169 -13.23 -6.71 13.64
CA ALA A 169 -12.17 -7.67 13.99
C ALA A 169 -10.73 -7.19 13.68
N VAL A 170 -10.52 -6.21 12.79
CA VAL A 170 -9.22 -5.98 12.13
C VAL A 170 -8.49 -4.68 12.60
N LYS A 171 -8.67 -4.27 13.85
CA LYS A 171 -8.31 -2.90 14.27
C LYS A 171 -6.86 -2.64 14.69
N SER A 172 -6.11 -3.66 15.11
CA SER A 172 -4.80 -3.42 15.74
C SER A 172 -3.61 -3.48 14.79
N PHE A 173 -3.79 -4.01 13.58
CA PHE A 173 -2.67 -4.28 12.67
C PHE A 173 -1.90 -2.98 12.35
N TRP A 174 -2.58 -1.95 11.86
CA TRP A 174 -1.96 -0.67 11.50
C TRP A 174 -1.38 0.09 12.70
N GLY A 175 -2.04 0.00 13.86
CA GLY A 175 -1.56 0.65 15.09
C GLY A 175 -0.24 0.08 15.60
N ASP A 176 -0.01 -1.22 15.38
CA ASP A 176 1.17 -1.93 15.90
C ASP A 176 2.38 -1.87 14.94
N ILE A 177 2.25 -1.34 13.71
CA ILE A 177 3.31 -1.48 12.70
C ILE A 177 4.65 -0.85 13.11
N TYR A 178 4.61 0.20 13.94
CA TYR A 178 5.81 0.89 14.39
C TYR A 178 6.70 0.02 15.27
N HIS A 179 6.13 -1.01 15.92
CA HIS A 179 6.92 -1.97 16.71
C HIS A 179 7.91 -2.76 15.85
N ARG A 180 7.59 -2.97 14.58
CA ARG A 180 8.37 -3.77 13.64
C ARG A 180 9.08 -2.94 12.59
N MET A 181 8.49 -1.84 12.17
CA MET A 181 9.09 -0.85 11.29
C MET A 181 9.24 0.49 12.04
N PRO A 182 10.22 0.59 12.96
CA PRO A 182 10.41 1.73 13.86
C PRO A 182 10.96 2.98 13.17
N LYS A 183 10.21 3.50 12.19
CA LYS A 183 10.46 4.73 11.44
C LYS A 183 9.38 5.77 11.77
N PRO A 184 9.74 7.01 12.13
CA PRO A 184 8.76 8.04 12.47
C PRO A 184 7.65 8.30 11.44
N GLU A 185 7.99 8.29 10.15
CA GLU A 185 7.05 8.44 9.04
C GLU A 185 6.05 7.29 8.96
N ILE A 186 6.51 6.04 9.17
CA ILE A 186 5.65 4.85 9.19
C ILE A 186 4.76 4.86 10.44
N GLY A 187 5.29 5.22 11.61
CA GLY A 187 4.50 5.34 12.83
C GLY A 187 3.40 6.41 12.73
N SER A 188 3.65 7.49 11.98
CA SER A 188 2.64 8.51 11.69
C SER A 188 1.50 7.96 10.82
N VAL A 189 1.81 7.16 9.79
CA VAL A 189 0.81 6.48 8.96
C VAL A 189 0.03 5.47 9.79
N GLY A 190 0.70 4.57 10.50
CA GLY A 190 0.06 3.54 11.32
C GLY A 190 -0.90 4.10 12.37
N SER A 191 -0.53 5.21 13.04
CA SER A 191 -1.44 5.89 13.98
C SER A 191 -2.62 6.56 13.28
N THR A 192 -2.44 7.07 12.07
CA THR A 192 -3.51 7.70 11.30
C THR A 192 -4.50 6.66 10.79
N PHE A 193 -4.02 5.51 10.31
CA PHE A 193 -4.84 4.39 9.88
C PHE A 193 -5.56 3.73 11.07
N ALA A 194 -4.88 3.56 12.20
CA ALA A 194 -5.53 3.02 13.39
C ALA A 194 -6.73 3.87 13.85
N GLU A 195 -6.71 5.19 13.60
CA GLU A 195 -7.85 6.07 13.89
C GLU A 195 -8.97 5.94 12.85
N SER A 196 -8.65 5.77 11.55
CA SER A 196 -9.69 5.52 10.53
C SER A 196 -10.48 4.25 10.82
N GLU A 197 -9.81 3.17 11.24
CA GLU A 197 -10.45 1.92 11.66
C GLU A 197 -11.44 2.09 12.82
N VAL A 198 -11.19 3.05 13.74
CA VAL A 198 -12.16 3.36 14.79
C VAL A 198 -13.42 3.96 14.18
N ARG A 199 -13.27 4.90 13.23
CA ARG A 199 -14.40 5.54 12.56
C ARG A 199 -15.21 4.55 11.72
N HIS A 200 -14.55 3.62 11.05
CA HIS A 200 -15.23 2.56 10.29
C HIS A 200 -16.02 1.64 11.23
N ALA A 201 -15.38 1.14 12.28
CA ALA A 201 -16.05 0.28 13.26
C ALA A 201 -17.27 0.96 13.91
N ASP A 202 -17.16 2.25 14.26
CA ASP A 202 -18.27 3.03 14.81
C ASP A 202 -19.41 3.18 13.79
N ALA A 203 -19.08 3.43 12.51
CA ALA A 203 -20.06 3.55 11.44
C ALA A 203 -20.84 2.25 11.24
N TYR A 204 -20.16 1.12 11.06
CA TYR A 204 -20.82 -0.16 10.81
C TYR A 204 -21.55 -0.70 12.05
N SER A 205 -21.04 -0.41 13.25
CA SER A 205 -21.76 -0.66 14.50
C SER A 205 -23.09 0.12 14.53
N HIS A 206 -23.07 1.41 14.20
CA HIS A 206 -24.29 2.22 14.13
C HIS A 206 -25.27 1.71 13.06
N LEU A 207 -24.78 1.29 11.89
CA LEU A 207 -25.63 0.73 10.83
C LEU A 207 -26.29 -0.58 11.25
N LEU A 208 -25.60 -1.46 11.99
CA LEU A 208 -26.22 -2.67 12.56
C LEU A 208 -27.36 -2.32 13.54
N GLU A 209 -27.17 -1.30 14.36
CA GLU A 209 -28.18 -0.84 15.33
C GLU A 209 -29.45 -0.35 14.63
N ILE A 210 -29.32 0.64 13.74
CA ILE A 210 -30.48 1.31 13.12
C ILE A 210 -31.26 0.39 12.15
N LEU A 211 -30.59 -0.61 11.59
CA LEU A 211 -31.22 -1.65 10.75
C LEU A 211 -31.79 -2.82 11.56
N GLY A 212 -31.49 -2.89 12.86
CA GLY A 212 -31.98 -3.96 13.74
C GLY A 212 -31.27 -5.31 13.55
N LEU A 213 -30.00 -5.29 13.14
CA LEU A 213 -29.24 -6.49 12.74
C LEU A 213 -28.34 -7.07 13.85
N ASN A 214 -28.30 -6.45 15.04
CA ASN A 214 -27.45 -6.87 16.15
C ASN A 214 -27.59 -8.36 16.54
N GLU A 215 -28.81 -8.88 16.60
CA GLU A 215 -29.05 -10.28 16.97
C GLU A 215 -28.62 -11.26 15.88
N GLU A 216 -28.70 -10.85 14.61
CA GLU A 216 -28.17 -11.64 13.49
C GLU A 216 -26.65 -11.63 13.50
N PHE A 217 -26.03 -10.48 13.77
CA PHE A 217 -24.58 -10.35 13.89
C PHE A 217 -24.01 -11.23 15.01
N LYS A 218 -24.65 -11.30 16.18
CA LYS A 218 -24.25 -12.21 17.28
C LYS A 218 -24.26 -13.69 16.87
N LYS A 219 -25.15 -14.07 15.96
CA LYS A 219 -25.29 -15.45 15.45
C LYS A 219 -24.39 -15.71 14.25
N LEU A 220 -23.77 -14.69 13.65
CA LEU A 220 -22.99 -14.78 12.43
C LEU A 220 -21.83 -15.78 12.52
N LYS A 221 -21.19 -15.89 13.69
CA LYS A 221 -20.14 -16.90 13.97
C LYS A 221 -20.58 -18.37 13.85
N LYS A 222 -21.89 -18.63 13.74
CA LYS A 222 -22.43 -19.99 13.51
C LYS A 222 -22.54 -20.31 12.02
N ASN A 223 -22.40 -19.32 11.14
CA ASN A 223 -22.46 -19.52 9.71
C ASN A 223 -21.12 -20.14 9.22
N PRO A 224 -21.14 -21.31 8.56
CA PRO A 224 -19.93 -21.99 8.12
C PRO A 224 -19.15 -21.20 7.05
N VAL A 225 -19.83 -20.43 6.20
CA VAL A 225 -19.19 -19.60 5.17
C VAL A 225 -18.41 -18.47 5.83
N ILE A 226 -19.02 -17.80 6.81
CA ILE A 226 -18.34 -16.76 7.60
C ILE A 226 -17.17 -17.33 8.38
N MET A 227 -17.33 -18.50 9.01
CA MET A 227 -16.24 -19.11 9.75
C MET A 227 -15.07 -19.53 8.85
N LYS A 228 -15.33 -19.98 7.62
CA LYS A 228 -14.28 -20.25 6.63
C LYS A 228 -13.55 -18.95 6.24
N ARG A 229 -14.28 -17.85 6.10
CA ARG A 229 -13.68 -16.51 5.88
C ARG A 229 -12.77 -16.10 7.04
N VAL A 230 -13.28 -16.17 8.27
CA VAL A 230 -12.52 -15.86 9.49
C VAL A 230 -11.23 -16.69 9.55
N GLN A 231 -11.28 -17.98 9.22
CA GLN A 231 -10.09 -18.85 9.23
C GLN A 231 -8.99 -18.39 8.28
N TYR A 232 -9.30 -17.99 7.03
CA TYR A 232 -8.23 -17.52 6.14
C TYR A 232 -7.72 -16.13 6.55
N LEU A 233 -8.58 -15.25 7.08
CA LEU A 233 -8.18 -13.95 7.62
C LEU A 233 -7.21 -14.11 8.80
N GLU A 234 -7.54 -15.00 9.74
CA GLU A 234 -6.68 -15.34 10.87
C GLU A 234 -5.36 -15.97 10.40
N ASN A 235 -5.39 -16.83 9.39
CA ASN A 235 -4.19 -17.42 8.80
C ASN A 235 -3.29 -16.36 8.14
N ALA A 236 -3.87 -15.40 7.42
CA ALA A 236 -3.14 -14.28 6.82
C ALA A 236 -2.48 -13.38 7.88
N LEU A 237 -3.14 -13.22 9.03
CA LEU A 237 -2.66 -12.43 10.16
C LEU A 237 -1.85 -13.22 11.19
N ARG A 238 -1.66 -14.53 11.01
CA ARG A 238 -1.03 -15.42 12.01
C ARG A 238 0.35 -14.94 12.44
N ASN A 239 1.12 -14.41 11.48
CA ASN A 239 2.49 -13.96 11.70
C ASN A 239 2.60 -12.44 11.92
N SER A 240 1.48 -11.73 12.11
CA SER A 240 1.43 -10.27 12.34
C SER A 240 2.18 -9.84 13.61
N LYS A 241 2.49 -10.77 14.51
CA LYS A 241 3.27 -10.55 15.73
C LYS A 241 4.56 -11.38 15.78
N SER A 242 4.95 -12.03 14.69
CA SER A 242 6.19 -12.83 14.64
C SER A 242 7.41 -11.92 14.81
N GLU A 243 8.43 -12.31 15.58
CA GLU A 243 9.69 -11.55 15.66
C GLU A 243 10.55 -11.65 14.38
N SER A 244 10.22 -12.56 13.47
CA SER A 244 10.90 -12.70 12.18
C SER A 244 10.44 -11.61 11.21
N ASP A 245 11.36 -10.79 10.69
CA ASP A 245 11.03 -9.73 9.74
C ASP A 245 10.45 -10.30 8.44
N LYS A 246 10.94 -11.47 8.00
CA LYS A 246 10.42 -12.16 6.82
C LYS A 246 8.96 -12.59 7.02
N GLU A 247 8.65 -13.22 8.15
CA GLU A 247 7.29 -13.70 8.43
C GLU A 247 6.29 -12.55 8.64
N TYR A 248 6.77 -11.43 9.17
CA TYR A 248 5.97 -10.23 9.32
C TYR A 248 5.72 -9.52 7.99
N ALA A 249 6.75 -9.43 7.12
CA ALA A 249 6.59 -8.94 5.76
C ALA A 249 5.56 -9.77 4.97
N GLU A 250 5.57 -11.10 5.14
CA GLU A 250 4.51 -11.97 4.59
C GLU A 250 3.12 -11.59 5.12
N SER A 251 3.00 -11.27 6.41
CA SER A 251 1.71 -10.86 6.99
C SER A 251 1.21 -9.54 6.44
N ILE A 252 2.09 -8.53 6.32
CA ILE A 252 1.76 -7.25 5.65
C ILE A 252 1.26 -7.52 4.25
N LEU A 253 1.94 -8.37 3.49
CA LEU A 253 1.54 -8.63 2.12
C LEU A 253 0.15 -9.27 2.04
N LEU A 254 -0.10 -10.34 2.79
CA LEU A 254 -1.38 -11.04 2.75
C LEU A 254 -2.51 -10.12 3.24
N PHE A 255 -2.23 -9.33 4.27
CA PHE A 255 -3.16 -8.36 4.80
C PHE A 255 -3.52 -7.28 3.78
N SER A 256 -2.54 -6.59 3.22
CA SER A 256 -2.78 -5.45 2.34
C SER A 256 -3.35 -5.83 0.97
N ILE A 257 -2.94 -6.97 0.42
CA ILE A 257 -3.36 -7.39 -0.93
C ILE A 257 -4.72 -8.09 -0.90
N PHE A 258 -5.00 -8.92 0.11
CA PHE A 258 -6.21 -9.74 0.10
C PHE A 258 -7.29 -9.26 1.07
N ILE A 259 -6.92 -8.63 2.19
CA ILE A 259 -7.89 -8.15 3.17
C ILE A 259 -8.34 -6.74 2.76
N GLU A 260 -7.41 -5.78 2.82
CA GLU A 260 -7.67 -4.36 2.51
C GLU A 260 -8.15 -4.16 1.06
N HIS A 261 -7.43 -4.68 0.07
CA HIS A 261 -7.73 -4.41 -1.36
C HIS A 261 -8.92 -5.17 -1.94
N VAL A 262 -9.36 -6.27 -1.31
CA VAL A 262 -10.28 -7.24 -1.94
C VAL A 262 -11.44 -7.66 -1.05
N SER A 263 -11.18 -8.07 0.20
CA SER A 263 -12.17 -8.79 1.00
C SER A 263 -13.47 -8.00 1.17
N LEU A 264 -13.43 -6.69 1.36
CA LEU A 264 -14.63 -5.85 1.54
C LEU A 264 -15.26 -5.33 0.25
N PHE A 265 -14.53 -5.39 -0.87
CA PHE A 265 -14.88 -4.65 -2.08
C PHE A 265 -16.09 -5.22 -2.82
N SER A 266 -16.33 -6.53 -2.73
CA SER A 266 -17.55 -7.11 -3.31
C SER A 266 -18.80 -6.62 -2.58
N GLN A 267 -18.73 -6.47 -1.26
CA GLN A 267 -19.83 -5.96 -0.46
C GLN A 267 -20.05 -4.46 -0.71
N PHE A 268 -18.96 -3.70 -0.88
CA PHE A 268 -19.04 -2.28 -1.27
C PHE A 268 -19.73 -2.11 -2.62
N LEU A 269 -19.34 -2.91 -3.62
CA LEU A 269 -19.95 -2.92 -4.95
C LEU A 269 -21.46 -3.19 -4.87
N ILE A 270 -21.87 -4.19 -4.08
CA ILE A 270 -23.29 -4.55 -3.93
C ILE A 270 -24.09 -3.37 -3.39
N ILE A 271 -23.66 -2.75 -2.28
CA ILE A 271 -24.38 -1.62 -1.69
C ILE A 271 -24.44 -0.42 -2.65
N MET A 272 -23.32 -0.07 -3.29
CA MET A 272 -23.29 1.06 -4.22
C MET A 272 -24.15 0.80 -5.47
N ALA A 273 -24.27 -0.45 -5.92
CA ALA A 273 -25.12 -0.81 -7.05
C ALA A 273 -26.61 -0.58 -6.76
N PHE A 274 -27.08 -0.81 -5.53
CA PHE A 274 -28.45 -0.46 -5.13
C PHE A 274 -28.74 1.04 -5.28
N ASN A 275 -27.79 1.89 -4.89
CA ASN A 275 -27.94 3.32 -5.06
C ASN A 275 -27.91 3.71 -6.54
N LYS A 276 -26.94 3.20 -7.30
CA LYS A 276 -26.81 3.47 -8.74
C LYS A 276 -28.05 3.09 -9.55
N HIS A 277 -28.57 1.87 -9.34
CA HIS A 277 -29.63 1.32 -10.19
C HIS A 277 -31.04 1.56 -9.64
N LYS A 278 -31.21 1.67 -8.32
CA LYS A 278 -32.53 1.84 -7.69
C LYS A 278 -32.70 3.17 -6.95
N ASN A 279 -31.66 3.99 -6.81
CA ASN A 279 -31.69 5.27 -6.10
C ASN A 279 -32.16 5.12 -4.63
N MET A 280 -31.74 4.02 -3.99
CA MET A 280 -32.06 3.61 -2.63
C MET A 280 -30.78 3.45 -1.81
N LEU A 281 -30.91 3.47 -0.47
CA LEU A 281 -29.77 3.29 0.45
C LEU A 281 -28.67 4.36 0.28
N LYS A 282 -29.07 5.62 0.08
CA LYS A 282 -28.17 6.74 -0.21
C LYS A 282 -27.19 7.03 0.92
N GLY A 283 -27.67 7.08 2.16
CA GLY A 283 -26.83 7.33 3.32
C GLY A 283 -25.80 6.22 3.52
N ILE A 284 -26.24 4.97 3.42
CA ILE A 284 -25.37 3.79 3.53
C ILE A 284 -24.38 3.75 2.37
N SER A 285 -24.82 4.04 1.14
CA SER A 285 -23.94 4.11 -0.04
C SER A 285 -22.84 5.17 0.13
N ASN A 286 -23.13 6.32 0.73
CA ASN A 286 -22.12 7.35 0.98
C ASN A 286 -21.08 6.91 2.03
N VAL A 287 -21.52 6.18 3.08
CA VAL A 287 -20.62 5.59 4.09
C VAL A 287 -19.71 4.54 3.45
N VAL A 288 -20.29 3.67 2.61
CA VAL A 288 -19.54 2.64 1.88
C VAL A 288 -18.54 3.27 0.91
N GLU A 289 -18.93 4.30 0.18
CA GLU A 289 -18.03 5.04 -0.72
C GLU A 289 -16.86 5.65 0.07
N ALA A 290 -17.14 6.30 1.21
CA ALA A 290 -16.11 6.90 2.07
C ALA A 290 -15.16 5.84 2.64
N THR A 291 -15.69 4.71 3.11
CA THR A 291 -14.90 3.56 3.59
C THR A 291 -14.01 3.02 2.47
N SER A 292 -14.57 2.76 1.28
CA SER A 292 -13.83 2.19 0.14
C SER A 292 -12.64 3.05 -0.29
N LYS A 293 -12.72 4.38 -0.13
CA LYS A 293 -11.60 5.29 -0.39
C LYS A 293 -10.48 5.14 0.63
N GLU A 294 -10.80 4.96 1.90
CA GLU A 294 -9.81 4.74 2.96
C GLU A 294 -9.15 3.36 2.83
N GLU A 295 -9.93 2.31 2.57
CA GLU A 295 -9.41 0.96 2.30
C GLU A 295 -8.47 0.91 1.09
N GLN A 296 -8.78 1.69 0.05
CA GLN A 296 -7.90 1.83 -1.11
C GLN A 296 -6.56 2.47 -0.71
N ILE A 297 -6.57 3.48 0.18
CA ILE A 297 -5.37 4.15 0.67
C ILE A 297 -4.54 3.21 1.58
N HIS A 298 -5.20 2.44 2.44
CA HIS A 298 -4.55 1.44 3.29
C HIS A 298 -3.84 0.36 2.48
N GLY A 299 -4.57 -0.15 1.48
CA GLY A 299 -4.07 -1.10 0.51
C GLY A 299 -2.87 -0.59 -0.30
N ASP A 300 -2.96 0.63 -0.84
CA ASP A 300 -1.87 1.28 -1.59
C ASP A 300 -0.61 1.43 -0.71
N PHE A 301 -0.75 1.81 0.56
CA PHE A 301 0.37 1.89 1.50
C PHE A 301 1.05 0.55 1.71
N GLY A 302 0.26 -0.52 1.88
CA GLY A 302 0.78 -1.87 1.99
C GLY A 302 1.57 -2.32 0.77
N ILE A 303 1.08 -2.01 -0.44
CA ILE A 303 1.79 -2.28 -1.70
C ILE A 303 3.14 -1.56 -1.75
N ASP A 304 3.21 -0.30 -1.33
CA ASP A 304 4.47 0.45 -1.30
C ASP A 304 5.46 -0.11 -0.27
N LEU A 305 4.97 -0.59 0.89
CA LEU A 305 5.80 -1.33 1.84
C LEU A 305 6.38 -2.61 1.23
N ILE A 306 5.56 -3.38 0.50
CA ILE A 306 6.00 -4.61 -0.18
C ILE A 306 7.11 -4.31 -1.19
N LYS A 307 6.97 -3.24 -1.99
CA LYS A 307 8.01 -2.83 -2.96
C LYS A 307 9.31 -2.46 -2.24
N ILE A 308 9.23 -1.78 -1.09
CA ILE A 308 10.41 -1.51 -0.26
C ILE A 308 11.04 -2.82 0.24
N PHE A 309 10.25 -3.81 0.65
CA PHE A 309 10.78 -5.11 1.04
C PHE A 309 11.46 -5.83 -0.14
N GLN A 310 10.89 -5.77 -1.34
CA GLN A 310 11.49 -6.33 -2.56
C GLN A 310 12.83 -5.69 -2.89
N ASP A 311 12.93 -4.37 -2.71
CA ASP A 311 14.17 -3.61 -2.93
C ASP A 311 15.23 -3.91 -1.86
N GLU A 312 14.84 -4.00 -0.59
CA GLU A 312 15.77 -4.17 0.55
C GLU A 312 16.16 -5.62 0.82
N ARG A 313 15.28 -6.58 0.47
CA ARG A 313 15.41 -8.02 0.76
C ARG A 313 14.94 -8.86 -0.45
N PRO A 314 15.55 -8.69 -1.63
CA PRO A 314 15.16 -9.42 -2.84
C PRO A 314 15.23 -10.95 -2.68
N GLU A 315 16.07 -11.45 -1.77
CA GLU A 315 16.18 -12.88 -1.48
C GLU A 315 14.94 -13.51 -0.85
N TRP A 316 14.02 -12.70 -0.30
CA TRP A 316 12.74 -13.18 0.22
C TRP A 316 11.73 -13.49 -0.89
N PHE A 317 11.84 -12.82 -2.04
CA PHE A 317 10.88 -12.83 -3.14
C PHE A 317 11.36 -13.73 -4.27
N ASN A 318 11.48 -15.02 -3.98
CA ASN A 318 11.88 -16.05 -4.94
C ASN A 318 10.65 -16.78 -5.53
N GLU A 319 10.87 -17.75 -6.41
CA GLU A 319 9.79 -18.51 -7.05
C GLU A 319 8.84 -19.20 -6.05
N SER A 320 9.38 -19.75 -4.96
CA SER A 320 8.57 -20.38 -3.90
C SER A 320 7.67 -19.36 -3.19
N TYR A 321 8.12 -18.10 -3.07
CA TYR A 321 7.29 -17.02 -2.57
C TYR A 321 6.12 -16.72 -3.53
N THR A 322 6.40 -16.57 -4.83
CA THR A 322 5.38 -16.32 -5.84
C THR A 322 4.31 -17.42 -5.85
N GLU A 323 4.74 -18.69 -5.84
CA GLU A 323 3.82 -19.84 -5.79
C GLU A 323 2.94 -19.81 -4.54
N LYS A 324 3.52 -19.52 -3.37
CA LYS A 324 2.79 -19.40 -2.10
C LYS A 324 1.72 -18.29 -2.17
N ILE A 325 2.07 -17.11 -2.69
CA ILE A 325 1.12 -15.99 -2.81
C ILE A 325 0.00 -16.32 -3.79
N GLN A 326 0.30 -16.95 -4.93
CA GLN A 326 -0.71 -17.37 -5.89
C GLN A 326 -1.67 -18.41 -5.29
N ASN A 327 -1.17 -19.37 -4.51
CA ASN A 327 -2.00 -20.37 -3.84
C ASN A 327 -2.95 -19.71 -2.81
N ILE A 328 -2.43 -18.81 -1.97
CA ILE A 328 -3.27 -18.09 -1.00
C ILE A 328 -4.30 -17.20 -1.71
N CYS A 329 -3.92 -16.59 -2.84
CA CYS A 329 -4.85 -15.81 -3.65
C CYS A 329 -6.02 -16.66 -4.17
N ARG A 330 -5.77 -17.90 -4.62
CA ARG A 330 -6.83 -18.83 -5.02
C ARG A 330 -7.73 -19.23 -3.85
N GLU A 331 -7.16 -19.49 -2.68
CA GLU A 331 -7.93 -19.80 -1.47
C GLU A 331 -8.82 -18.63 -1.03
N ALA A 332 -8.27 -17.40 -1.06
CA ALA A 332 -9.00 -16.18 -0.74
C ALA A 332 -10.14 -15.94 -1.74
N TYR A 333 -9.90 -16.15 -3.03
CA TYR A 333 -10.95 -16.06 -4.06
C TYR A 333 -12.09 -17.05 -3.82
N GLU A 334 -11.79 -18.32 -3.53
CA GLU A 334 -12.83 -19.32 -3.25
C GLU A 334 -13.62 -19.01 -1.96
N ALA A 335 -12.98 -18.37 -0.97
CA ALA A 335 -13.67 -17.92 0.24
C ALA A 335 -14.60 -16.73 -0.05
N GLU A 336 -14.14 -15.72 -0.78
CA GLU A 336 -14.96 -14.55 -1.14
C GLU A 336 -16.09 -14.90 -2.12
N LYS A 337 -15.86 -15.81 -3.07
CA LYS A 337 -16.91 -16.36 -3.93
C LYS A 337 -18.01 -17.06 -3.12
N ALA A 338 -17.63 -17.83 -2.10
CA ALA A 338 -18.60 -18.47 -1.21
C ALA A 338 -19.40 -17.44 -0.38
N ILE A 339 -18.77 -16.31 -0.02
CA ILE A 339 -19.45 -15.19 0.64
C ILE A 339 -20.47 -14.55 -0.31
N VAL A 340 -20.12 -14.33 -1.57
CA VAL A 340 -21.06 -13.85 -2.60
C VAL A 340 -22.25 -14.81 -2.75
N ASP A 341 -22.00 -16.12 -2.82
CA ASP A 341 -23.07 -17.12 -2.87
C ASP A 341 -24.00 -17.06 -1.65
N TRP A 342 -23.44 -16.85 -0.45
CA TRP A 342 -24.22 -16.68 0.78
C TRP A 342 -25.00 -15.36 0.81
N ILE A 343 -24.42 -14.27 0.31
CA ILE A 343 -25.11 -12.98 0.23
C ILE A 343 -26.38 -13.11 -0.62
N PHE A 344 -26.29 -13.81 -1.74
CA PHE A 344 -27.40 -14.01 -2.67
C PHE A 344 -28.19 -15.31 -2.43
N GLU A 345 -28.16 -15.87 -1.22
CA GLU A 345 -28.83 -17.16 -0.91
C GLU A 345 -30.35 -17.14 -1.14
N ALA A 346 -30.99 -15.97 -1.05
CA ALA A 346 -32.41 -15.79 -1.30
C ALA A 346 -32.75 -15.52 -2.79
N GLY A 347 -31.74 -15.32 -3.64
CA GLY A 347 -31.89 -14.97 -5.05
C GLY A 347 -30.86 -13.93 -5.50
N GLU A 348 -30.58 -13.92 -6.80
CA GLU A 348 -29.69 -12.94 -7.43
C GLU A 348 -30.41 -11.60 -7.67
N LEU A 349 -29.62 -10.54 -7.88
CA LEU A 349 -30.12 -9.22 -8.25
C LEU A 349 -30.04 -9.08 -9.78
N ASP A 350 -31.16 -8.77 -10.42
CA ASP A 350 -31.22 -8.62 -11.88
C ASP A 350 -30.21 -7.59 -12.42
N PHE A 351 -29.95 -6.52 -11.65
CA PHE A 351 -29.03 -5.45 -12.01
C PHE A 351 -27.58 -5.70 -11.58
N LEU A 352 -27.30 -6.75 -10.80
CA LEU A 352 -25.95 -7.14 -10.40
C LEU A 352 -25.87 -8.66 -10.19
N PRO A 353 -25.83 -9.46 -11.27
CA PRO A 353 -25.72 -10.91 -11.18
C PRO A 353 -24.42 -11.36 -10.51
N LYS A 354 -24.41 -12.54 -9.89
CA LYS A 354 -23.22 -13.10 -9.23
C LYS A 354 -22.02 -13.24 -10.16
N ALA A 355 -22.26 -13.55 -11.43
CA ALA A 355 -21.21 -13.65 -12.43
C ALA A 355 -20.41 -12.34 -12.54
N VAL A 356 -21.10 -11.20 -12.57
CA VAL A 356 -20.48 -9.87 -12.64
C VAL A 356 -19.66 -9.59 -11.39
N VAL A 357 -20.20 -9.88 -10.20
CA VAL A 357 -19.46 -9.71 -8.92
C VAL A 357 -18.22 -10.60 -8.87
N ASN A 358 -18.30 -11.84 -9.38
CA ASN A 358 -17.17 -12.76 -9.40
C ASN A 358 -16.04 -12.29 -10.34
N GLU A 359 -16.36 -11.75 -11.51
CA GLU A 359 -15.37 -11.17 -12.42
C GLU A 359 -14.72 -9.91 -11.83
N PHE A 360 -15.51 -9.08 -11.14
CA PHE A 360 -14.97 -7.95 -10.39
C PHE A 360 -13.95 -8.40 -9.32
N ILE A 361 -14.27 -9.43 -8.52
CA ILE A 361 -13.35 -9.95 -7.50
C ILE A 361 -12.07 -10.52 -8.14
N LYS A 362 -12.19 -11.30 -9.21
CA LYS A 362 -11.03 -11.84 -9.94
C LYS A 362 -10.11 -10.72 -10.43
N ASN A 363 -10.69 -9.67 -11.03
CA ASN A 363 -9.92 -8.53 -11.52
C ASN A 363 -9.19 -7.82 -10.38
N ARG A 364 -9.83 -7.61 -9.23
CA ARG A 364 -9.15 -7.01 -8.06
C ARG A 364 -7.97 -7.85 -7.61
N PHE A 365 -8.14 -9.18 -7.44
CA PHE A 365 -7.02 -10.06 -7.10
C PHE A 365 -5.88 -10.00 -8.12
N ASN A 366 -6.19 -10.03 -9.43
CA ASN A 366 -5.18 -9.89 -10.47
C ASN A 366 -4.44 -8.56 -10.38
N ARG A 367 -5.15 -7.44 -10.20
CA ARG A 367 -4.54 -6.11 -10.06
C ARG A 367 -3.64 -6.04 -8.83
N SER A 368 -4.06 -6.62 -7.71
CA SER A 368 -3.25 -6.64 -6.50
C SER A 368 -1.99 -7.50 -6.70
N LEU A 369 -2.06 -8.64 -7.39
CA LEU A 369 -0.87 -9.42 -7.78
C LEU A 369 0.07 -8.65 -8.72
N ILE A 370 -0.47 -8.02 -9.76
CA ILE A 370 0.31 -7.24 -10.72
C ILE A 370 1.03 -6.06 -10.04
N SER A 371 0.38 -5.42 -9.06
CA SER A 371 0.94 -4.26 -8.34
C SER A 371 2.23 -4.56 -7.57
N ILE A 372 2.49 -5.84 -7.28
CA ILE A 372 3.72 -6.33 -6.62
C ILE A 372 4.63 -7.12 -7.56
N GLY A 373 4.37 -7.07 -8.87
CA GLY A 373 5.20 -7.71 -9.90
C GLY A 373 4.91 -9.20 -10.15
N ASN A 374 3.79 -9.74 -9.66
CA ASN A 374 3.35 -11.10 -9.98
C ASN A 374 2.44 -11.12 -11.21
N GLU A 375 2.37 -12.27 -11.87
CA GLU A 375 1.44 -12.49 -12.99
C GLU A 375 -0.01 -12.67 -12.49
N ALA A 376 -0.96 -12.27 -13.33
CA ALA A 376 -2.38 -12.55 -13.13
C ALA A 376 -2.64 -14.06 -13.17
N ILE A 377 -3.55 -14.54 -12.30
CA ILE A 377 -3.83 -15.97 -12.15
C ILE A 377 -5.27 -16.37 -12.48
N PHE A 378 -6.13 -15.38 -12.70
CA PHE A 378 -7.52 -15.56 -13.11
C PHE A 378 -7.71 -15.02 -14.52
N GLU A 379 -8.38 -15.78 -15.37
CA GLU A 379 -8.94 -15.25 -16.61
C GLU A 379 -10.21 -14.48 -16.28
N VAL A 380 -10.32 -13.26 -16.82
CA VAL A 380 -11.42 -12.33 -16.57
C VAL A 380 -12.21 -12.13 -17.85
N ASP A 381 -13.54 -12.20 -17.73
CA ASP A 381 -14.45 -11.83 -18.81
C ASP A 381 -14.61 -10.29 -18.84
N GLU A 382 -14.04 -9.66 -19.85
CA GLU A 382 -14.04 -8.20 -20.01
C GLU A 382 -15.45 -7.61 -20.23
N GLU A 383 -16.38 -8.37 -20.82
CA GLU A 383 -17.75 -7.89 -21.03
C GLU A 383 -18.50 -7.79 -19.70
N LEU A 384 -18.34 -8.82 -18.85
CA LEU A 384 -18.92 -8.81 -17.51
C LEU A 384 -18.21 -7.81 -16.59
N LEU A 385 -16.88 -7.70 -16.67
CA LEU A 385 -16.11 -6.76 -15.87
C LEU A 385 -16.51 -5.30 -16.18
N GLY A 386 -16.73 -4.97 -17.46
CA GLY A 386 -17.13 -3.63 -17.89
C GLY A 386 -18.42 -3.12 -17.25
N GLN A 387 -19.29 -4.01 -16.75
CA GLN A 387 -20.50 -3.62 -16.01
C GLN A 387 -20.21 -3.01 -14.64
N THR A 388 -18.99 -3.15 -14.13
CA THR A 388 -18.54 -2.63 -12.82
C THR A 388 -17.54 -1.48 -12.93
N GLU A 389 -17.19 -1.03 -14.13
CA GLU A 389 -16.20 0.05 -14.35
C GLU A 389 -16.56 1.34 -13.59
N TRP A 390 -17.85 1.67 -13.53
CA TRP A 390 -18.37 2.82 -12.79
C TRP A 390 -18.00 2.83 -11.30
N PHE A 391 -17.75 1.66 -10.70
CA PHE A 391 -17.38 1.57 -9.29
C PHE A 391 -15.94 2.06 -9.09
N ASP A 392 -15.02 1.64 -9.98
CA ASP A 392 -13.66 2.14 -9.97
C ASP A 392 -13.63 3.64 -10.31
N GLU A 393 -14.48 4.11 -11.23
CA GLU A 393 -14.63 5.55 -11.50
C GLU A 393 -15.07 6.32 -10.26
N GLU A 394 -16.03 5.84 -9.47
CA GLU A 394 -16.50 6.57 -8.28
C GLU A 394 -15.41 6.65 -7.19
N ILE A 395 -14.62 5.59 -7.04
CA ILE A 395 -13.50 5.55 -6.10
C ILE A 395 -12.33 6.42 -6.60
N ILE A 396 -11.97 6.31 -7.88
CA ILE A 396 -10.80 6.98 -8.50
C ILE A 396 -11.12 8.41 -8.95
N ALA A 397 -12.37 8.81 -9.18
CA ALA A 397 -12.72 10.17 -9.62
C ALA A 397 -12.33 11.25 -8.59
N THR A 398 -12.00 10.85 -7.36
CA THR A 398 -11.36 11.74 -6.38
C THR A 398 -9.84 11.84 -6.50
N LYS A 399 -9.18 10.96 -7.27
CA LYS A 399 -7.75 11.00 -7.67
C LYS A 399 -7.50 11.82 -8.95
N HIS A 400 -8.41 11.77 -9.95
CA HIS A 400 -8.18 12.37 -11.29
C HIS A 400 -8.79 13.75 -11.54
N VAL A 401 -9.67 14.24 -10.65
CA VAL A 401 -9.88 15.68 -10.55
C VAL A 401 -8.70 16.20 -9.77
N ASP A 402 -7.82 16.94 -10.43
CA ASP A 402 -6.71 17.72 -9.87
C ASP A 402 -6.87 17.83 -8.34
N PHE A 403 -6.03 17.12 -7.58
CA PHE A 403 -6.11 16.95 -6.10
C PHE A 403 -6.30 18.28 -5.34
N PHE A 404 -6.13 19.41 -6.05
CA PHE A 404 -6.26 20.80 -5.62
C PHE A 404 -7.56 21.54 -6.01
N VAL A 405 -8.52 20.97 -6.76
CA VAL A 405 -9.62 21.77 -7.37
C VAL A 405 -11.04 21.46 -6.86
N LYS A 406 -11.31 20.34 -6.18
CA LYS A 406 -12.61 20.18 -5.50
C LYS A 406 -12.58 20.81 -4.11
N ARG A 407 -13.11 22.04 -4.00
CA ARG A 407 -13.64 22.53 -2.73
C ARG A 407 -14.61 21.48 -2.19
N SER A 408 -14.35 21.02 -0.96
CA SER A 408 -15.27 20.25 -0.13
C SER A 408 -16.70 20.71 -0.39
N ILE A 409 -17.55 19.81 -0.88
CA ILE A 409 -18.98 20.10 -1.05
C ILE A 409 -19.47 20.46 0.35
N ASN A 410 -19.88 21.72 0.53
CA ASN A 410 -20.22 22.32 1.83
C ASN A 410 -20.98 21.35 2.75
N TYR A 411 -20.28 20.72 3.69
CA TYR A 411 -20.93 19.95 4.74
C TYR A 411 -21.57 20.92 5.73
N THR A 412 -22.87 20.77 5.94
CA THR A 412 -23.57 21.50 7.00
C THR A 412 -23.24 20.80 8.31
N LYS A 413 -22.31 21.36 9.09
CA LYS A 413 -21.74 20.80 10.34
C LYS A 413 -22.73 20.58 11.51
N ARG A 414 -24.05 20.59 11.28
CA ARG A 414 -25.08 20.48 12.33
C ARG A 414 -26.39 19.89 11.80
N LYS A 415 -26.46 18.57 11.66
CA LYS A 415 -27.71 17.80 11.86
C LYS A 415 -27.33 16.51 12.56
N GLN A 416 -27.59 16.42 13.87
CA GLN A 416 -27.51 15.15 14.59
C GLN A 416 -28.44 14.13 13.90
N SER A 417 -27.96 12.90 13.73
CA SER A 417 -28.79 11.79 13.29
C SER A 417 -29.84 11.48 14.35
N ILE A 418 -31.09 11.34 13.92
CA ILE A 418 -32.23 10.95 14.76
C ILE A 418 -32.11 9.44 15.02
N THR A 419 -32.16 9.03 16.29
CA THR A 419 -32.14 7.63 16.73
C THR A 419 -33.55 7.06 16.83
N SER A 420 -33.68 5.74 17.06
CA SER A 420 -34.98 5.12 17.32
C SER A 420 -35.67 5.68 18.55
N ASP A 421 -34.90 6.09 19.57
CA ASP A 421 -35.42 6.66 20.81
C ASP A 421 -35.94 8.08 20.63
N ASP A 422 -35.50 8.77 19.58
CA ASP A 422 -36.01 10.11 19.22
C ASP A 422 -37.34 10.05 18.44
N LEU A 423 -37.78 8.84 18.04
CA LEU A 423 -38.97 8.62 17.23
C LEU A 423 -40.16 8.03 18.00
N PHE A 424 -40.03 7.80 19.32
CA PHE A 424 -41.08 7.25 20.19
C PHE A 424 -41.24 7.98 21.53
#